data_AF-A0A5K1IT52-F1
#
_entry.id   AF-A0A5K1IT52-F1
#
_cell.length_a   1.000
_cell.length_b   1.000
_cell.length_c   1.000
_cell.angle_alpha   90.00
_cell.angle_beta   90.00
_cell.angle_gamma   90.00
#
_symmetry.space_group_name_H-M   'P 1'
#
loop_
_entity.id
_entity.type
_entity.pdbx_description
1 polymer ?
#
loop_
_entity_poly.entity_id
_entity_poly.type
_entity_poly.pdbx_seq_one_letter_code
_entity_poly.pdbx_strand_id
1 'polypeptide(L)'
;MEATWPLTHNRRPWTEVQDDVLREAYGKAPVERIAKVLGRTVSATVVHARKLGLTKGCRVWTAEEIDRLAEFRSHMTMREASGLMGRSEWACQRKVLDMRKAGDERFKRIRKRRGE
;
A
#
# COMPACT_ATOMS: atom_id res chain seq x y z
N MET A 1 -19.07 19.00 -34.03
CA MET A 1 -17.75 18.54 -33.57
C MET A 1 -17.16 19.74 -32.82
N GLU A 2 -16.85 19.74 -31.54
CA GLU A 2 -16.52 18.69 -30.59
C GLU A 2 -16.91 19.21 -29.19
N ALA A 3 -17.53 18.38 -28.36
CA ALA A 3 -17.92 18.76 -27.01
C ALA A 3 -16.64 18.92 -26.15
N THR A 4 -16.35 20.14 -25.73
CA THR A 4 -15.28 20.45 -24.79
C THR A 4 -15.67 19.94 -23.41
N TRP A 5 -15.32 18.69 -23.11
CA TRP A 5 -15.50 18.13 -21.78
C TRP A 5 -14.56 18.86 -20.81
N PRO A 6 -15.04 19.56 -19.78
CA PRO A 6 -14.15 19.99 -18.72
C PRO A 6 -13.82 18.72 -17.94
N LEU A 7 -12.63 18.14 -18.21
CA LEU A 7 -11.99 17.14 -17.36
C LEU A 7 -11.63 17.82 -16.04
N THR A 8 -12.64 18.26 -15.30
CA THR A 8 -12.49 18.69 -13.92
C THR A 8 -12.04 17.46 -13.18
N HIS A 9 -10.73 17.37 -12.97
CA HIS A 9 -10.13 16.40 -12.09
C HIS A 9 -10.66 16.72 -10.71
N ASN A 10 -11.83 16.15 -10.40
CA ASN A 10 -12.52 16.32 -9.14
C ASN A 10 -11.55 15.86 -8.04
N ARG A 11 -10.83 16.82 -7.45
CA ARG A 11 -9.85 16.64 -6.38
C ARG A 11 -10.55 16.30 -5.06
N ARG A 12 -11.63 15.52 -5.09
CA ARG A 12 -12.17 14.94 -3.86
C ARG A 12 -11.04 14.10 -3.25
N PRO A 13 -10.62 14.39 -2.01
CA PRO A 13 -9.62 13.58 -1.33
C PRO A 13 -10.13 12.14 -1.16
N TRP A 14 -9.20 11.19 -1.10
CA TRP A 14 -9.53 9.82 -0.72
C TRP A 14 -9.64 9.77 0.79
N THR A 15 -10.69 9.12 1.30
CA THR A 15 -10.90 8.93 2.73
C THR A 15 -10.41 7.55 3.16
N GLU A 16 -10.07 7.40 4.45
CA GLU A 16 -9.58 6.13 5.01
C GLU A 16 -10.54 4.96 4.76
N VAL A 17 -11.85 5.22 4.76
CA VAL A 17 -12.88 4.23 4.40
C VAL A 17 -12.75 3.77 2.94
N GLN A 18 -12.47 4.70 2.02
CA GLN A 18 -12.27 4.35 0.61
C GLN A 18 -10.96 3.58 0.40
N ASP A 19 -9.92 3.91 1.18
CA ASP A 19 -8.66 3.19 1.21
C ASP A 19 -8.84 1.75 1.72
N ASP A 20 -9.66 1.56 2.75
CA ASP A 20 -9.97 0.23 3.31
C ASP A 20 -10.75 -0.64 2.33
N VAL A 21 -11.81 -0.08 1.72
CA VAL A 21 -12.59 -0.76 0.66
C VAL A 21 -11.70 -1.12 -0.53
N LEU A 22 -10.76 -0.24 -0.92
CA LEU A 22 -9.76 -0.58 -1.93
C LEU A 22 -8.91 -1.76 -1.45
N ARG A 23 -8.37 -1.73 -0.24
CA ARG A 23 -7.51 -2.82 0.27
C ARG A 23 -8.23 -4.16 0.31
N GLU A 24 -9.51 -4.18 0.66
CA GLU A 24 -10.28 -5.42 0.77
C GLU A 24 -10.74 -5.95 -0.59
N ALA A 25 -11.24 -5.07 -1.46
CA ALA A 25 -11.88 -5.48 -2.71
C ALA A 25 -10.88 -5.63 -3.88
N TYR A 26 -9.76 -4.89 -3.86
CA TYR A 26 -8.79 -4.85 -4.95
C TYR A 26 -8.00 -6.16 -5.01
N GLY A 27 -8.36 -7.03 -5.96
CA GLY A 27 -7.84 -8.39 -6.10
C GLY A 27 -8.91 -9.49 -5.94
N LYS A 28 -10.03 -9.18 -5.26
CA LYS A 28 -11.21 -10.07 -5.18
C LYS A 28 -12.25 -9.74 -6.24
N ALA A 29 -12.40 -8.46 -6.58
CA ALA A 29 -13.40 -7.96 -7.52
C ALA A 29 -12.76 -7.16 -8.66
N PRO A 30 -13.41 -7.07 -9.83
CA PRO A 30 -12.96 -6.20 -10.91
C PRO A 30 -13.00 -4.74 -10.45
N VAL A 31 -11.93 -4.00 -10.77
CA VAL A 31 -11.74 -2.60 -10.37
C VAL A 31 -12.88 -1.69 -10.83
N GLU A 32 -13.56 -2.05 -11.91
CA GLU A 32 -14.75 -1.36 -12.42
C GLU A 32 -15.91 -1.39 -11.44
N ARG A 33 -16.16 -2.54 -10.81
CA ARG A 33 -17.21 -2.69 -9.78
C ARG A 33 -16.83 -1.88 -8.54
N ILE A 34 -15.56 -1.94 -8.13
CA ILE A 34 -15.05 -1.18 -6.97
C ILE A 34 -15.19 0.32 -7.20
N ALA A 35 -14.81 0.80 -8.38
CA ALA A 35 -14.93 2.19 -8.77
C ALA A 35 -16.40 2.66 -8.76
N LYS A 36 -17.33 1.81 -9.23
CA LYS A 36 -18.77 2.08 -9.20
C LYS A 36 -19.31 2.20 -7.78
N VAL A 37 -18.91 1.31 -6.87
CA VAL A 37 -19.29 1.36 -5.45
C VAL A 37 -18.76 2.62 -4.77
N LEU A 38 -17.53 3.03 -5.09
CA LEU A 38 -16.89 4.22 -4.53
C LEU A 38 -17.34 5.54 -5.20
N GLY A 39 -18.16 5.47 -6.26
CA GLY A 39 -18.56 6.64 -7.04
C GLY A 39 -17.38 7.36 -7.71
N ARG A 40 -16.33 6.62 -8.09
CA ARG A 40 -15.11 7.14 -8.72
C ARG A 40 -14.89 6.55 -10.10
N THR A 41 -14.03 7.19 -10.89
CA THR A 41 -13.58 6.65 -12.17
C THR A 41 -12.59 5.51 -11.95
N VAL A 42 -12.64 4.52 -12.83
CA VAL A 42 -11.72 3.36 -12.80
C VAL A 42 -10.26 3.82 -12.78
N SER A 43 -9.92 4.81 -13.61
CA SER A 43 -8.58 5.39 -13.68
C SER A 43 -8.14 6.01 -12.35
N ALA A 44 -9.02 6.73 -11.65
CA ALA A 44 -8.71 7.30 -10.34
C ALA A 44 -8.49 6.19 -9.30
N THR A 45 -9.34 5.15 -9.30
CA THR A 45 -9.21 3.97 -8.44
C THR A 45 -7.90 3.23 -8.68
N VAL A 46 -7.49 3.02 -9.93
CA VAL A 46 -6.22 2.36 -10.27
C VAL A 46 -5.02 3.22 -9.88
N VAL A 47 -5.05 4.53 -10.14
CA VAL A 47 -3.96 5.45 -9.76
C VAL A 47 -3.81 5.51 -8.25
N HIS A 48 -4.92 5.54 -7.52
CA HIS A 48 -4.90 5.56 -6.06
C HIS A 48 -4.48 4.21 -5.47
N ALA A 49 -4.99 3.11 -6.01
CA ALA A 49 -4.52 1.76 -5.68
C ALA A 49 -3.01 1.63 -5.89
N ARG A 50 -2.47 2.12 -7.01
CA ARG A 50 -1.02 2.19 -7.23
C ARG A 50 -0.29 3.04 -6.19
N LYS A 51 -0.83 4.19 -5.79
CA LYS A 51 -0.26 5.02 -4.71
C LYS A 51 -0.21 4.25 -3.37
N LEU A 52 -1.25 3.48 -3.08
CA LEU A 52 -1.36 2.59 -1.92
C LEU A 52 -0.52 1.30 -2.05
N GLY A 53 0.10 1.05 -3.21
CA GLY A 53 0.86 -0.17 -3.47
C GLY A 53 -0.02 -1.40 -3.77
N LEU A 54 -1.30 -1.20 -4.05
CA LEU A 54 -2.25 -2.20 -4.51
C LEU A 54 -2.15 -2.30 -6.05
N THR A 55 -1.12 -2.98 -6.57
CA THR A 55 -1.10 -3.41 -7.98
C THR A 55 -1.76 -4.79 -8.11
N LYS A 56 -2.38 -5.10 -9.27
CA LYS A 56 -2.86 -6.47 -9.54
C LYS A 56 -1.69 -7.44 -9.31
N GLY A 57 -1.80 -8.31 -8.30
CA GLY A 57 -0.72 -9.20 -7.84
C GLY A 57 -0.06 -8.83 -6.50
N CYS A 58 -0.37 -7.66 -5.92
CA CYS A 58 0.07 -7.30 -4.59
C CYS A 58 -0.83 -7.97 -3.55
N ARG A 59 -0.35 -9.11 -3.04
CA ARG A 59 -0.90 -9.78 -1.86
C ARG A 59 -1.00 -8.77 -0.71
N VAL A 60 -2.19 -8.68 -0.10
CA VAL A 60 -2.43 -7.84 1.09
C VAL A 60 -1.45 -8.27 2.19
N TRP A 61 -0.91 -7.30 2.94
CA TRP A 61 -0.09 -7.59 4.11
C TRP A 61 -0.99 -8.01 5.27
N THR A 62 -0.89 -9.25 5.72
CA THR A 62 -1.62 -9.70 6.92
C THR A 62 -0.94 -9.17 8.19
N ALA A 63 -1.68 -9.14 9.30
CA ALA A 63 -1.13 -8.73 10.60
C ALA A 63 0.11 -9.58 10.98
N GLU A 64 0.07 -10.89 10.71
CA GLU A 64 1.20 -11.80 10.94
C GLU A 64 2.42 -11.50 10.06
N GLU A 65 2.21 -11.06 8.80
CA GLU A 65 3.31 -10.66 7.93
C GLU A 65 3.93 -9.33 8.36
N ILE A 66 3.11 -8.41 8.91
CA ILE A 66 3.58 -7.14 9.47
C ILE A 66 4.41 -7.40 10.73
N ASP A 67 3.96 -8.33 11.57
CA ASP A 67 4.67 -8.72 12.79
C ASP A 67 6.03 -9.36 12.46
N ARG A 68 6.03 -10.35 11.55
CA ARG A 68 7.28 -10.93 11.02
C ARG A 68 8.21 -9.88 10.41
N LEU A 69 7.67 -8.92 9.65
CA LEU A 69 8.47 -7.83 9.07
C LEU A 69 9.12 -6.95 10.16
N ALA A 70 8.43 -6.73 11.29
CA ALA A 70 8.99 -6.00 12.43
C ALA A 70 10.11 -6.79 13.12
N GLU A 71 9.92 -8.09 13.34
CA GLU A 71 10.95 -8.98 13.88
C GLU A 71 12.18 -9.06 12.97
N PHE A 72 11.99 -9.28 11.68
CA PHE A 72 13.10 -9.39 10.72
C PHE A 72 13.92 -8.11 10.65
N ARG A 73 13.32 -6.94 10.83
CA ARG A 73 14.08 -5.69 10.87
C ARG A 73 15.08 -5.62 12.03
N SER A 74 14.79 -6.28 13.15
CA SER A 74 15.68 -6.33 14.31
C SER A 74 16.86 -7.28 14.09
N HIS A 75 16.65 -8.36 13.35
CA HIS A 75 17.63 -9.45 13.20
C HIS A 75 18.38 -9.46 11.86
N MET A 76 17.80 -8.95 10.78
CA MET A 76 18.33 -9.11 9.42
C MET A 76 18.06 -7.90 8.50
N THR A 77 18.59 -7.95 7.28
CA THR A 77 18.38 -6.90 6.28
C THR A 77 17.06 -7.05 5.53
N MET A 78 16.55 -5.95 4.95
CA MET A 78 15.31 -5.97 4.16
C MET A 78 15.39 -6.93 2.96
N ARG A 79 16.59 -7.13 2.41
CA ARG A 79 16.85 -8.05 1.31
C ARG A 79 16.57 -9.50 1.71
N GLU A 80 17.09 -9.93 2.87
CA GLU A 80 16.89 -11.27 3.41
C GLU A 80 15.43 -11.48 3.83
N ALA A 81 14.85 -10.50 4.52
CA ALA A 81 13.44 -10.52 4.91
C ALA A 81 12.51 -10.70 3.69
N SER A 82 12.83 -10.04 2.57
CA SER A 82 12.05 -10.15 1.33
C SER A 82 12.07 -11.57 0.75
N GLY A 83 13.23 -12.24 0.80
CA GLY A 83 13.38 -13.63 0.37
C GLY A 83 12.56 -14.60 1.22
N LEU A 84 12.59 -14.44 2.54
CA LEU A 84 11.82 -15.28 3.48
C LEU A 84 10.31 -15.11 3.36
N MET A 85 9.85 -13.89 3.05
CA MET A 85 8.42 -13.61 2.89
C MET A 85 7.90 -13.86 1.47
N GLY A 86 8.77 -14.23 0.52
CA GLY A 86 8.39 -14.36 -0.89
C GLY A 86 7.84 -13.07 -1.49
N ARG A 87 8.28 -11.91 -0.99
CA ARG A 87 7.84 -10.57 -1.39
C ARG A 87 9.01 -9.82 -2.01
N SER A 88 8.74 -8.79 -2.79
CA SER A 88 9.81 -7.92 -3.28
C SER A 88 10.39 -7.08 -2.13
N GLU A 89 11.69 -6.78 -2.21
CA GLU A 89 12.36 -5.90 -1.25
C GLU A 89 11.65 -4.53 -1.16
N TRP A 90 11.23 -4.00 -2.31
CA TRP A 90 10.45 -2.77 -2.41
C TRP A 90 9.14 -2.84 -1.61
N ALA A 91 8.41 -3.96 -1.67
CA ALA A 91 7.16 -4.11 -0.91
C ALA A 91 7.41 -4.06 0.60
N CYS A 92 8.49 -4.68 1.07
CA CYS A 92 8.90 -4.69 2.48
C CYS A 92 9.27 -3.27 2.94
N GLN A 93 10.13 -2.58 2.19
CA GLN A 93 10.55 -1.21 2.47
C GLN A 93 9.38 -0.24 2.48
N ARG A 94 8.48 -0.34 1.50
CA ARG A 94 7.28 0.48 1.39
C ARG A 94 6.36 0.27 2.58
N LYS A 95 6.17 -0.98 3.02
CA LYS A 95 5.33 -1.28 4.18
C LYS A 95 5.93 -0.73 5.48
N VAL A 96 7.24 -0.87 5.70
CA VAL A 96 7.93 -0.25 6.85
C VAL A 96 7.73 1.27 6.86
N LEU A 97 7.82 1.92 5.69
CA LEU A 97 7.62 3.36 5.58
C LEU A 97 6.17 3.77 5.90
N ASP A 98 5.20 2.99 5.42
CA ASP A 98 3.77 3.18 5.70
C ASP A 98 3.49 3.08 7.20
N MET A 99 3.98 2.04 7.87
CA MET A 99 3.82 1.86 9.32
C MET A 99 4.54 2.96 10.12
N ARG A 100 5.69 3.42 9.64
CA ARG A 100 6.40 4.56 10.25
C ARG A 100 5.62 5.86 10.13
N LYS A 101 4.92 6.10 9.02
CA LYS A 101 4.02 7.26 8.86
C LYS A 101 2.77 7.15 9.70
N ALA A 102 2.24 5.95 9.86
CA ALA A 102 1.14 5.65 10.77
C ALA A 102 1.53 5.78 12.26
N GLY A 103 2.81 5.96 12.58
CA GLY A 103 3.29 6.17 13.94
C GLY A 103 3.43 4.87 14.76
N ASP A 104 3.44 3.71 14.10
CA ASP A 104 3.53 2.42 14.79
C ASP A 104 4.89 2.26 15.50
N GLU A 105 4.84 1.92 16.79
CA GLU A 105 6.03 1.79 17.64
C GLU A 105 6.96 0.67 17.18
N ARG A 106 6.41 -0.38 16.55
CA ARG A 106 7.17 -1.54 16.05
C ARG A 106 8.18 -1.15 14.97
N PHE A 107 7.93 -0.04 14.26
CA PHE A 107 8.78 0.43 13.17
C PHE A 107 9.56 1.71 13.50
N LYS A 108 9.70 2.05 14.79
CA LYS A 108 10.56 3.16 15.23
C LYS A 108 11.99 3.02 14.69
N ARG A 109 12.66 4.16 14.57
CA ARG A 109 14.03 4.21 14.05
C ARG A 109 14.96 3.57 15.07
N ILE A 110 15.28 2.29 14.88
CA ILE A 110 16.41 1.65 15.57
C ILE A 110 17.66 2.41 15.14
N ARG A 111 18.21 3.25 16.04
CA ARG A 111 19.57 3.78 15.85
C ARG A 111 20.50 2.58 16.01
N LYS A 112 20.88 1.92 14.91
CA LYS A 112 22.07 1.07 14.96
C LYS A 112 23.25 1.99 15.27
N ARG A 113 23.83 1.83 16.47
CA ARG A 113 25.14 2.40 16.78
C ARG A 113 26.08 1.79 15.74
N ARG A 114 26.66 2.63 14.87
CA ARG A 114 27.68 2.18 13.92
C ARG A 114 28.99 2.14 14.70
N GLY A 115 29.49 0.93 14.93
CA GLY A 115 30.70 0.57 15.66
C GLY A 115 30.52 -0.90 16.02
N GLU A 116 31.36 -1.82 15.62
CA GLU A 116 32.82 -1.77 15.43
C GLU A 116 33.28 -2.30 14.07
#